data_AF-A0A6J7Q596-F1
#
_entry.id   AF-A0A6J7Q596-F1
#
_cell.length_a   1.000
_cell.length_b   1.000
_cell.length_c   1.000
_cell.angle_alpha   90.00
_cell.angle_beta   90.00
_cell.angle_gamma   90.00
#
_symmetry.space_group_name_H-M   'P 1'
#
loop_
_entity.id
_entity.type
_entity.pdbx_description
1 polymer ?
#
loop_
_entity_poly.entity_id
_entity_poly.type
_entity_poly.pdbx_seq_one_letter_code
_entity_poly.pdbx_strand_id
1 'polypeptide(L)'
;MVLAGLEPIWLTPDIDEATGVPIGISVREFEKTLDQNPIALLLTEPGYLGTLSDLSALISSAHTHSIPVIVDAAWGAHFGFSSAVPQHCLQLGADALITSTHKTLPGYSASAILLAQGKYLNLDRIEQSFETTHTTSPAGAPLASIDGCRALLQTRGEELIQELVTNVENFKTEVQSHFEMPIFLNATDFPAGRFDPAKIVLRANQLGASGVEIENTLQRSNIRVEMADNDTVVFLATLADSVDEFSELRDALTPILKSLQKTPRATATSLSWSVVPQVGISMREAYFADTQMIAANSAVGRISADLIAPYPPGVAVVAPGEILTQHIVDGLATTKAAGVRIAYATDPTLATYRVVKG
;
A
#
# COMPACT_ATOMS: atom_id res chain seq x y z
N MET A 1 -8.97 -0.88 14.91
CA MET A 1 -8.30 -1.01 16.21
C MET A 1 -9.00 -0.19 17.29
N VAL A 2 -8.97 1.15 17.26
CA VAL A 2 -9.64 2.01 18.28
C VAL A 2 -11.11 1.66 18.51
N LEU A 3 -11.96 1.71 17.46
CA LEU A 3 -13.41 1.50 17.57
C LEU A 3 -13.77 0.11 18.13
N ALA A 4 -13.13 -0.92 17.59
CA ALA A 4 -13.36 -2.32 17.98
C ALA A 4 -12.60 -2.74 19.25
N GLY A 5 -11.68 -1.91 19.76
CA GLY A 5 -10.82 -2.27 20.90
C GLY A 5 -9.86 -3.42 20.60
N LEU A 6 -9.41 -3.53 19.35
CA LEU A 6 -8.47 -4.57 18.92
C LEU A 6 -7.02 -4.11 19.12
N GLU A 7 -6.20 -5.02 19.59
CA GLU A 7 -4.75 -4.85 19.77
C GLU A 7 -4.01 -5.45 18.57
N PRO A 8 -3.17 -4.67 17.87
CA PRO A 8 -2.40 -5.20 16.75
C PRO A 8 -1.25 -6.09 17.22
N ILE A 9 -1.04 -7.18 16.49
CA ILE A 9 0.25 -7.87 16.45
C ILE A 9 0.83 -7.59 15.06
N TRP A 10 1.86 -6.75 15.01
CA TRP A 10 2.44 -6.29 13.75
C TRP A 10 3.33 -7.38 13.12
N LEU A 11 3.19 -7.56 11.81
CA LEU A 11 4.02 -8.45 11.01
C LEU A 11 4.97 -7.61 10.15
N THR A 12 6.26 -7.98 10.11
CA THR A 12 7.24 -7.28 9.27
C THR A 12 7.38 -7.98 7.91
N PRO A 13 7.21 -7.27 6.78
CA PRO A 13 7.44 -7.88 5.47
C PRO A 13 8.91 -8.17 5.24
N ASP A 14 9.18 -9.21 4.45
CA ASP A 14 10.52 -9.42 3.92
C ASP A 14 10.84 -8.33 2.88
N ILE A 15 12.11 -7.91 2.82
CA ILE A 15 12.60 -6.93 1.85
C ILE A 15 13.43 -7.68 0.79
N ASP A 16 13.13 -7.45 -0.48
CA ASP A 16 13.99 -7.93 -1.55
C ASP A 16 15.28 -7.10 -1.60
N GLU A 17 16.44 -7.75 -1.44
CA GLU A 17 17.73 -7.06 -1.34
C GLU A 17 18.14 -6.38 -2.66
N ALA A 18 17.70 -6.90 -3.81
CA ALA A 18 18.07 -6.38 -5.13
C ALA A 18 17.31 -5.09 -5.49
N THR A 19 16.02 -5.05 -5.14
CA THR A 19 15.11 -3.94 -5.45
C THR A 19 14.92 -2.97 -4.28
N GLY A 20 15.06 -3.45 -3.04
CA GLY A 20 14.72 -2.75 -1.78
C GLY A 20 13.23 -2.69 -1.48
N VAL A 21 12.42 -3.42 -2.24
CA VAL A 21 10.96 -3.39 -2.16
C VAL A 21 10.49 -4.42 -1.15
N PRO A 22 9.49 -4.10 -0.30
CA PRO A 22 8.85 -5.11 0.53
C PRO A 22 8.13 -6.13 -0.35
N ILE A 23 8.45 -7.42 -0.19
CA ILE A 23 7.88 -8.50 -1.01
C ILE A 23 6.66 -9.15 -0.37
N GLY A 24 6.25 -8.72 0.82
CA GLY A 24 5.09 -9.24 1.54
C GLY A 24 5.46 -9.98 2.82
N ILE A 25 4.46 -10.51 3.51
CA ILE A 25 4.60 -11.25 4.76
C ILE A 25 4.95 -12.71 4.46
N SER A 26 5.95 -13.27 5.15
CA SER A 26 6.24 -14.70 5.07
C SER A 26 5.43 -15.51 6.07
N VAL A 27 5.20 -16.78 5.75
CA VAL A 27 4.58 -17.74 6.68
C VAL A 27 5.35 -17.81 7.99
N ARG A 28 6.69 -17.79 7.92
CA ARG A 28 7.56 -17.76 9.10
C ARG A 28 7.28 -16.55 9.99
N GLU A 29 7.10 -15.37 9.40
CA GLU A 29 6.79 -14.17 10.16
C GLU A 29 5.45 -14.28 10.87
N PHE A 30 4.42 -14.75 10.17
CA PHE A 30 3.11 -15.02 10.77
C PHE A 30 3.21 -16.04 11.92
N GLU A 31 3.91 -17.15 11.73
CA GLU A 31 4.01 -18.23 12.73
C GLU A 31 4.67 -17.78 14.05
N LYS A 32 5.59 -16.81 14.02
CA LYS A 32 6.18 -16.22 15.24
C LYS A 32 5.16 -15.55 16.15
N THR A 33 3.99 -15.18 15.61
CA THR A 33 2.96 -14.44 16.35
C THR A 33 1.92 -15.34 17.00
N LEU A 34 1.91 -16.64 16.69
CA LEU A 34 0.86 -17.56 17.13
C LEU A 34 0.77 -17.68 18.66
N ASP A 35 1.91 -17.59 19.36
CA ASP A 35 1.95 -17.62 20.84
C ASP A 35 1.25 -16.42 21.49
N GLN A 36 1.01 -15.35 20.73
CA GLN A 36 0.24 -14.17 21.17
C GLN A 36 -1.28 -14.34 20.98
N ASN A 37 -1.73 -15.51 20.52
CA ASN A 37 -3.14 -15.87 20.30
C ASN A 37 -3.91 -14.90 19.37
N PRO A 38 -3.43 -14.65 18.14
CA PRO A 38 -4.14 -13.80 17.19
C PRO A 38 -5.52 -14.38 16.85
N ILE A 39 -6.52 -13.50 16.79
CA ILE A 39 -7.92 -13.89 16.48
C ILE A 39 -8.29 -13.76 15.00
N ALA A 40 -7.45 -13.08 14.22
CA ALA A 40 -7.61 -12.87 12.78
C ALA A 40 -6.25 -12.46 12.18
N LEU A 41 -6.04 -12.80 10.91
CA LEU A 41 -4.93 -12.30 10.11
C LEU A 41 -5.48 -11.26 9.13
N LEU A 42 -5.01 -10.01 9.24
CA LEU A 42 -5.34 -8.93 8.31
C LEU A 42 -4.12 -8.63 7.43
N LEU A 43 -4.26 -8.80 6.12
CA LEU A 43 -3.20 -8.57 5.14
C LEU A 43 -3.61 -7.46 4.15
N THR A 44 -2.65 -6.65 3.71
CA THR A 44 -2.85 -5.73 2.58
C THR A 44 -2.22 -6.33 1.34
N GLU A 45 -3.03 -6.76 0.38
CA GLU A 45 -2.59 -7.49 -0.82
C GLU A 45 -3.34 -7.00 -2.06
N PRO A 46 -2.66 -6.47 -3.10
CA PRO A 46 -1.21 -6.33 -3.20
C PRO A 46 -0.70 -5.18 -2.30
N GLY A 47 0.59 -5.25 -1.97
CA GLY A 47 1.31 -4.09 -1.48
C GLY A 47 1.24 -2.93 -2.48
N TYR A 48 1.45 -1.70 -2.01
CA TYR A 48 1.25 -0.50 -2.85
C TYR A 48 2.10 -0.51 -4.13
N LEU A 49 3.31 -1.06 -4.05
CA LEU A 49 4.26 -1.21 -5.17
C LEU A 49 3.99 -2.43 -6.06
N GLY A 50 2.92 -3.20 -5.80
CA GLY A 50 2.49 -4.32 -6.62
C GLY A 50 2.94 -5.70 -6.15
N THR A 51 3.80 -5.79 -5.15
CA THR A 51 4.25 -7.07 -4.58
C THR A 51 3.14 -7.76 -3.79
N LEU A 52 3.14 -9.09 -3.78
CA LEU A 52 2.19 -9.89 -3.01
C LEU A 52 2.91 -10.88 -2.11
N SER A 53 2.31 -11.21 -0.98
CA SER A 53 2.71 -12.38 -0.16
C SER A 53 2.42 -13.70 -0.89
N ASP A 54 2.97 -14.81 -0.39
CA ASP A 54 2.47 -16.14 -0.76
C ASP A 54 1.14 -16.39 -0.02
N LEU A 55 0.07 -15.81 -0.58
CA LEU A 55 -1.22 -15.73 0.08
C LEU A 55 -1.82 -17.12 0.31
N SER A 56 -1.65 -18.06 -0.61
CA SER A 56 -2.13 -19.44 -0.47
C SER A 56 -1.47 -20.15 0.71
N ALA A 57 -0.15 -19.99 0.88
CA ALA A 57 0.59 -20.58 1.99
C ALA A 57 0.20 -19.92 3.34
N LEU A 58 0.04 -18.60 3.37
CA LEU A 58 -0.42 -17.88 4.57
C LEU A 58 -1.83 -18.29 5.00
N ILE A 59 -2.78 -18.35 4.04
CA ILE A 59 -4.15 -18.79 4.31
C ILE A 59 -4.16 -20.21 4.88
N SER A 60 -3.40 -21.11 4.26
CA SER A 60 -3.30 -22.49 4.72
C SER A 60 -2.76 -22.57 6.16
N SER A 61 -1.69 -21.83 6.48
CA SER A 61 -1.11 -21.79 7.83
C SER A 61 -2.03 -21.15 8.87
N ALA A 62 -2.76 -20.08 8.52
CA ALA A 62 -3.75 -19.48 9.41
C ALA A 62 -4.92 -20.44 9.71
N HIS A 63 -5.40 -21.14 8.68
CA HIS A 63 -6.51 -22.09 8.81
C HIS A 63 -6.18 -23.33 9.65
N THR A 64 -4.92 -23.78 9.71
CA THR A 64 -4.54 -24.88 10.65
C THR A 64 -4.75 -24.48 12.12
N HIS A 65 -4.80 -23.17 12.39
CA HIS A 65 -5.04 -22.59 13.72
C HIS A 65 -6.45 -22.02 13.87
N SER A 66 -7.35 -22.24 12.90
CA SER A 66 -8.70 -21.67 12.85
C SER A 66 -8.73 -20.13 12.87
N ILE A 67 -7.69 -19.48 12.36
CA ILE A 67 -7.58 -18.02 12.27
C ILE A 67 -8.15 -17.57 10.92
N PRO A 68 -9.20 -16.72 10.88
CA PRO A 68 -9.71 -16.17 9.64
C PRO A 68 -8.72 -15.21 8.98
N VAL A 69 -8.65 -15.25 7.66
CA VAL A 69 -7.82 -14.35 6.84
C VAL A 69 -8.67 -13.31 6.14
N ILE A 70 -8.42 -12.05 6.46
CA ILE A 70 -9.08 -10.87 5.90
C ILE A 70 -8.07 -10.14 5.03
N VAL A 71 -8.42 -9.87 3.78
CA VAL A 71 -7.54 -9.21 2.83
C VAL A 71 -8.08 -7.81 2.51
N ASP A 72 -7.28 -6.78 2.77
CA ASP A 72 -7.45 -5.47 2.17
C ASP A 72 -6.78 -5.49 0.79
N ALA A 73 -7.58 -5.70 -0.26
CA ALA A 73 -7.17 -5.58 -1.65
C ALA A 73 -7.67 -4.29 -2.29
N ALA A 74 -7.54 -3.16 -1.59
CA ALA A 74 -7.90 -1.85 -2.15
C ALA A 74 -7.25 -1.58 -3.53
N TRP A 75 -6.06 -2.12 -3.78
CA TRP A 75 -5.30 -1.96 -5.04
C TRP A 75 -5.38 -3.17 -5.98
N GLY A 76 -6.17 -4.19 -5.65
CA GLY A 76 -6.25 -5.46 -6.40
C GLY A 76 -7.63 -5.76 -6.98
N ALA A 77 -8.46 -4.73 -7.24
CA ALA A 77 -9.85 -4.93 -7.68
C ALA A 77 -9.99 -5.65 -9.04
N HIS A 78 -8.94 -5.63 -9.86
CA HIS A 78 -8.85 -6.30 -11.17
C HIS A 78 -8.40 -7.77 -11.09
N PHE A 79 -7.98 -8.27 -9.93
CA PHE A 79 -7.43 -9.63 -9.80
C PHE A 79 -8.48 -10.73 -9.99
N GLY A 80 -8.02 -11.85 -10.58
CA GLY A 80 -8.83 -13.05 -10.85
C GLY A 80 -9.84 -12.95 -11.98
N PHE A 81 -9.82 -11.87 -12.77
CA PHE A 81 -10.63 -11.71 -13.99
C PHE A 81 -9.86 -11.95 -15.29
N SER A 82 -8.55 -12.20 -15.21
CA SER A 82 -7.71 -12.68 -16.31
C SER A 82 -6.59 -13.56 -15.78
N SER A 83 -6.09 -14.47 -16.62
CA SER A 83 -4.87 -15.24 -16.34
C SER A 83 -3.58 -14.40 -16.34
N ALA A 84 -3.63 -13.18 -16.89
CA ALA A 84 -2.50 -12.26 -16.94
C ALA A 84 -2.21 -11.57 -15.60
N VAL A 85 -3.09 -11.68 -14.60
CA VAL A 85 -2.95 -11.03 -13.29
C VAL A 85 -3.05 -12.06 -12.16
N PRO A 86 -2.61 -11.73 -10.94
CA PRO A 86 -2.77 -12.61 -9.78
C PRO A 86 -4.23 -13.08 -9.58
N GLN A 87 -4.36 -14.27 -8.98
CA GLN A 87 -5.67 -14.82 -8.64
C GLN A 87 -6.36 -13.97 -7.57
N HIS A 88 -7.69 -13.98 -7.60
CA HIS A 88 -8.47 -13.27 -6.60
C HIS A 88 -8.31 -13.94 -5.21
N CYS A 89 -8.10 -13.17 -4.14
CA CYS A 89 -7.82 -13.73 -2.81
C CYS A 89 -8.88 -14.72 -2.30
N LEU A 90 -10.17 -14.51 -2.59
CA LEU A 90 -11.24 -15.45 -2.24
C LEU A 90 -11.14 -16.79 -3.01
N GLN A 91 -10.58 -16.79 -4.23
CA GLN A 91 -10.32 -18.04 -4.98
C GLN A 91 -9.17 -18.83 -4.32
N LEU A 92 -8.26 -18.13 -3.64
CA LEU A 92 -7.17 -18.72 -2.86
C LEU A 92 -7.60 -19.16 -1.45
N GLY A 93 -8.85 -18.91 -1.06
CA GLY A 93 -9.42 -19.36 0.21
C GLY A 93 -9.42 -18.32 1.33
N ALA A 94 -9.18 -17.03 1.04
CA ALA A 94 -9.36 -15.97 2.02
C ALA A 94 -10.83 -15.91 2.49
N ASP A 95 -11.04 -15.47 3.73
CA ASP A 95 -12.36 -15.48 4.36
C ASP A 95 -13.12 -14.18 4.15
N ALA A 96 -12.41 -13.06 3.98
CA ALA A 96 -13.00 -11.81 3.56
C ALA A 96 -12.05 -10.98 2.69
N LEU A 97 -12.65 -10.14 1.86
CA LEU A 97 -11.98 -9.17 1.01
C LEU A 97 -12.62 -7.79 1.21
N ILE A 98 -11.79 -6.76 1.34
CA ILE A 98 -12.16 -5.36 1.17
C ILE A 98 -11.45 -4.83 -0.06
N THR A 99 -12.16 -4.27 -1.03
CA THR A 99 -11.54 -3.67 -2.22
C THR A 99 -12.15 -2.32 -2.57
N SER A 100 -11.36 -1.44 -3.18
CA SER A 100 -11.77 -0.12 -3.63
C SER A 100 -11.95 -0.14 -5.14
N THR A 101 -13.20 -0.12 -5.61
CA THR A 101 -13.45 -0.13 -7.07
C THR A 101 -12.90 1.14 -7.72
N HIS A 102 -13.02 2.28 -7.05
CA HIS A 102 -12.56 3.57 -7.58
C HIS A 102 -11.04 3.74 -7.71
N LYS A 103 -10.24 2.79 -7.20
CA LYS A 103 -8.77 2.89 -7.27
C LYS A 103 -8.22 2.33 -8.57
N THR A 104 -8.69 1.16 -9.02
CA THR A 104 -8.14 0.49 -10.21
C THR A 104 -9.20 0.11 -11.24
N LEU A 105 -10.47 0.41 -10.98
CA LEU A 105 -11.61 0.22 -11.89
C LEU A 105 -12.32 1.56 -12.11
N PRO A 106 -13.16 1.70 -13.15
CA PRO A 106 -13.90 2.93 -13.45
C PRO A 106 -15.09 3.17 -12.48
N GLY A 107 -14.87 3.01 -11.18
CA GLY A 107 -15.82 3.30 -10.12
C GLY A 107 -15.70 4.73 -9.60
N TYR A 108 -16.78 5.32 -9.11
CA TYR A 108 -16.71 6.65 -8.51
C TYR A 108 -16.05 6.63 -7.14
N SER A 109 -15.32 7.69 -6.78
CA SER A 109 -14.73 7.86 -5.45
C SER A 109 -15.71 7.52 -4.32
N ALA A 110 -15.20 6.90 -3.26
CA ALA A 110 -15.95 6.27 -2.16
C ALA A 110 -16.67 4.95 -2.50
N SER A 111 -16.55 4.44 -3.73
CA SER A 111 -17.04 3.10 -4.07
C SER A 111 -16.07 2.02 -3.61
N ALA A 112 -16.54 1.10 -2.78
CA ALA A 112 -15.80 -0.03 -2.24
C ALA A 112 -16.72 -1.23 -2.02
N ILE A 113 -16.15 -2.44 -1.98
CA ILE A 113 -16.88 -3.69 -1.78
C ILE A 113 -16.24 -4.45 -0.61
N LEU A 114 -17.08 -4.97 0.27
CA LEU A 114 -16.74 -6.02 1.24
C LEU A 114 -17.36 -7.33 0.77
N LEU A 115 -16.56 -8.37 0.61
CA LEU A 115 -17.01 -9.75 0.35
C LEU A 115 -16.56 -10.64 1.51
N ALA A 116 -17.40 -11.57 1.96
CA ALA A 116 -17.06 -12.47 3.07
C ALA A 116 -17.64 -13.88 2.88
N GLN A 117 -16.94 -14.87 3.42
CA GLN A 117 -17.35 -16.28 3.46
C GLN A 117 -17.64 -16.72 4.91
N GLY A 118 -18.68 -17.54 5.09
CA GLY A 118 -19.22 -17.87 6.42
C GLY A 118 -18.55 -19.00 7.20
N LYS A 119 -17.38 -19.51 6.77
CA LYS A 119 -16.74 -20.67 7.43
C LYS A 119 -16.10 -20.29 8.77
N TYR A 120 -15.31 -19.22 8.80
CA TYR A 120 -14.65 -18.73 10.02
C TYR A 120 -15.22 -17.39 10.50
N LEU A 121 -16.07 -16.74 9.70
CA LEU A 121 -16.66 -15.45 9.99
C LEU A 121 -18.17 -15.58 10.23
N ASN A 122 -18.66 -14.88 11.26
CA ASN A 122 -20.10 -14.78 11.52
C ASN A 122 -20.70 -13.68 10.63
N LEU A 123 -21.49 -14.09 9.63
CA LEU A 123 -22.07 -13.18 8.64
C LEU A 123 -23.11 -12.22 9.24
N ASP A 124 -23.91 -12.68 10.21
CA ASP A 124 -24.89 -11.82 10.89
C ASP A 124 -24.21 -10.67 11.65
N ARG A 125 -23.06 -10.95 12.29
CA ARG A 125 -22.26 -9.92 12.96
C ARG A 125 -21.59 -8.96 11.98
N ILE A 126 -21.21 -9.44 10.79
CA ILE A 126 -20.68 -8.58 9.72
C ILE A 126 -21.78 -7.63 9.26
N GLU A 127 -22.98 -8.13 8.99
CA GLU A 127 -24.13 -7.31 8.60
C GLU A 127 -24.46 -6.25 9.66
N GLN A 128 -24.52 -6.65 10.93
CA GLN A 128 -24.71 -5.71 12.03
C GLN A 128 -23.63 -4.61 12.09
N SER A 129 -22.37 -4.97 11.80
CA SER A 129 -21.24 -4.03 11.80
C SER A 129 -21.30 -3.08 10.60
N PHE A 130 -21.73 -3.59 9.44
CA PHE A 130 -21.99 -2.79 8.25
C PHE A 130 -23.06 -1.74 8.54
N GLU A 131 -24.22 -2.13 9.05
CA GLU A 131 -25.33 -1.22 9.41
C GLU A 131 -24.92 -0.15 10.44
N THR A 132 -23.98 -0.47 11.35
CA THR A 132 -23.49 0.49 12.35
C THR A 132 -22.62 1.59 11.75
N THR A 133 -21.96 1.33 10.63
CA THR A 133 -20.98 2.25 10.01
C THR A 133 -21.46 2.83 8.69
N HIS A 134 -22.44 2.21 8.06
CA HIS A 134 -23.01 2.66 6.79
C HIS A 134 -24.03 3.79 6.99
N THR A 135 -24.20 4.61 5.96
CA THR A 135 -25.26 5.63 5.95
C THR A 135 -26.60 4.97 5.65
N THR A 136 -27.67 5.43 6.33
CA THR A 136 -29.04 5.00 6.04
C THR A 136 -29.59 5.58 4.73
N SER A 137 -28.82 6.43 4.04
CA SER A 137 -29.20 7.07 2.77
C SER A 137 -28.03 7.07 1.80
N PRO A 138 -27.65 5.89 1.26
CA PRO A 138 -26.52 5.79 0.35
C PRO A 138 -26.80 6.54 -0.96
N ALA A 139 -25.77 7.21 -1.47
CA ALA A 139 -25.86 7.83 -2.79
C ALA A 139 -25.94 6.74 -3.87
N GLY A 140 -26.94 6.83 -4.75
CA GLY A 140 -27.15 5.83 -5.80
C GLY A 140 -26.04 5.78 -6.85
N ALA A 141 -25.32 6.89 -7.07
CA ALA A 141 -24.27 6.95 -8.09
C ALA A 141 -23.06 6.04 -7.78
N PRO A 142 -22.45 6.07 -6.59
CA PRO A 142 -21.46 5.06 -6.18
C PRO A 142 -21.96 3.62 -6.37
N LEU A 143 -23.17 3.30 -5.90
CA LEU A 143 -23.76 1.96 -6.02
C LEU A 143 -23.92 1.51 -7.48
N ALA A 144 -24.43 2.39 -8.34
CA ALA A 144 -24.55 2.12 -9.77
C ALA A 144 -23.18 1.93 -10.44
N SER A 145 -22.17 2.71 -10.03
CA SER A 145 -20.81 2.55 -10.56
C SER A 145 -20.16 1.23 -10.14
N ILE A 146 -20.44 0.73 -8.93
CA ILE A 146 -20.02 -0.60 -8.46
C ILE A 146 -20.63 -1.68 -9.34
N ASP A 147 -21.95 -1.62 -9.57
CA ASP A 147 -22.64 -2.60 -10.41
C ASP A 147 -22.15 -2.56 -11.87
N GLY A 148 -21.88 -1.35 -12.40
CA GLY A 148 -21.27 -1.16 -13.71
C GLY A 148 -19.88 -1.79 -13.82
N CYS A 149 -19.01 -1.59 -12.83
CA CYS A 149 -17.69 -2.22 -12.78
C CYS A 149 -17.79 -3.75 -12.73
N ARG A 150 -18.68 -4.29 -11.90
CA ARG A 150 -18.95 -5.73 -11.80
C ARG A 150 -19.38 -6.29 -13.16
N ALA A 151 -20.34 -5.66 -13.82
CA ALA A 151 -20.84 -6.09 -15.13
C ALA A 151 -19.75 -6.01 -16.22
N LEU A 152 -18.93 -4.96 -16.20
CA LEU A 152 -17.79 -4.80 -17.11
C LEU A 152 -16.79 -5.95 -16.95
N LEU A 153 -16.35 -6.23 -15.72
CA LEU A 153 -15.39 -7.30 -15.45
C LEU A 153 -15.96 -8.68 -15.76
N GLN A 154 -17.24 -8.91 -15.48
CA GLN A 154 -17.91 -10.18 -15.82
C GLN A 154 -17.95 -10.44 -17.34
N THR A 155 -18.10 -9.39 -18.15
CA THR A 155 -18.31 -9.53 -19.60
C THR A 155 -17.05 -9.35 -20.43
N ARG A 156 -16.15 -8.47 -20.00
CA ARG A 156 -14.94 -8.05 -20.73
C ARG A 156 -13.67 -8.01 -19.87
N GLY A 157 -13.71 -8.55 -18.65
CA GLY A 157 -12.56 -8.54 -17.74
C GLY A 157 -11.31 -9.17 -18.35
N GLU A 158 -11.43 -10.38 -18.92
CA GLU A 158 -10.31 -11.09 -19.53
C GLU A 158 -9.66 -10.25 -20.65
N GLU A 159 -10.48 -9.74 -21.58
CA GLU A 159 -10.05 -8.92 -22.72
C GLU A 159 -9.32 -7.66 -22.26
N LEU A 160 -9.96 -6.85 -21.42
CA LEU A 160 -9.47 -5.52 -21.03
C LEU A 160 -8.26 -5.59 -20.10
N ILE A 161 -8.20 -6.59 -19.23
CA ILE A 161 -7.04 -6.77 -18.33
C ILE A 161 -5.84 -7.30 -19.12
N GLN A 162 -6.06 -8.22 -20.07
CA GLN A 162 -4.99 -8.68 -20.94
C GLN A 162 -4.43 -7.52 -21.76
N GLU A 163 -5.29 -6.66 -22.31
CA GLU A 163 -4.90 -5.45 -23.03
C GLU A 163 -4.10 -4.48 -22.12
N LEU A 164 -4.59 -4.21 -20.91
CA LEU A 164 -3.89 -3.39 -19.91
C LEU A 164 -2.48 -3.92 -19.65
N VAL A 165 -2.33 -5.22 -19.34
CA VAL A 165 -1.03 -5.82 -19.03
C VAL A 165 -0.09 -5.71 -20.24
N THR A 166 -0.58 -6.02 -21.44
CA THR A 166 0.22 -5.89 -22.67
C THR A 166 0.65 -4.45 -22.92
N ASN A 167 -0.24 -3.46 -22.71
CA ASN A 167 0.09 -2.05 -22.87
C ASN A 167 1.16 -1.60 -21.86
N VAL A 168 1.04 -2.02 -20.59
CA VAL A 168 2.03 -1.73 -19.54
C VAL A 168 3.38 -2.36 -19.86
N GLU A 169 3.42 -3.61 -20.30
CA GLU A 169 4.65 -4.32 -20.68
C GLU A 169 5.34 -3.66 -21.88
N ASN A 170 4.58 -3.32 -22.92
CA ASN A 170 5.11 -2.61 -24.10
C ASN A 170 5.65 -1.24 -23.73
N PHE A 171 4.89 -0.45 -22.96
CA PHE A 171 5.31 0.85 -22.46
C PHE A 171 6.64 0.76 -21.69
N LYS A 172 6.73 -0.16 -20.71
CA LYS A 172 7.97 -0.37 -19.95
C LYS A 172 9.13 -0.77 -20.85
N THR A 173 8.91 -1.70 -21.78
CA THR A 173 9.94 -2.19 -22.71
C THR A 173 10.50 -1.07 -23.59
N GLU A 174 9.61 -0.26 -24.16
CA GLU A 174 9.99 0.83 -25.05
C GLU A 174 10.75 1.93 -24.30
N VAL A 175 10.26 2.36 -23.14
CA VAL A 175 10.97 3.34 -22.31
C VAL A 175 12.31 2.77 -21.83
N GLN A 176 12.35 1.53 -21.35
CA GLN A 176 13.56 0.84 -20.88
C GLN A 176 14.64 0.74 -21.97
N SER A 177 14.26 0.61 -23.26
CA SER A 177 15.21 0.51 -24.38
C SER A 177 16.16 1.72 -24.49
N HIS A 178 15.82 2.83 -23.85
CA HIS A 178 16.63 4.04 -23.80
C HIS A 178 17.60 4.11 -22.63
N PHE A 179 17.65 3.11 -21.75
CA PHE A 179 18.45 3.09 -20.54
C PHE A 179 19.18 1.75 -20.38
N GLU A 180 20.45 1.80 -19.96
CA GLU A 180 21.27 0.59 -19.77
C GLU A 180 20.88 -0.18 -18.49
N MET A 181 20.54 0.56 -17.43
CA MET A 181 20.13 -0.03 -16.16
C MET A 181 18.62 -0.32 -16.15
N PRO A 182 18.16 -1.42 -15.52
CA PRO A 182 16.74 -1.66 -15.32
C PRO A 182 16.10 -0.57 -14.46
N ILE A 183 15.24 0.25 -15.06
CA ILE A 183 14.59 1.39 -14.40
C ILE A 183 13.15 1.10 -13.99
N PHE A 184 12.58 -0.06 -14.31
CA PHE A 184 11.25 -0.47 -13.84
C PHE A 184 11.32 -1.73 -13.00
N LEU A 185 10.39 -1.88 -12.06
CA LEU A 185 10.06 -3.19 -11.49
C LEU A 185 9.21 -3.99 -12.48
N ASN A 186 9.53 -5.27 -12.60
CA ASN A 186 8.84 -6.23 -13.46
C ASN A 186 8.46 -7.48 -12.68
N ALA A 187 7.46 -8.22 -13.17
CA ALA A 187 7.02 -9.45 -12.53
C ALA A 187 8.14 -10.51 -12.40
N THR A 188 9.12 -10.48 -13.31
CA THR A 188 10.30 -11.37 -13.31
C THR A 188 11.29 -11.08 -12.19
N ASP A 189 11.20 -9.92 -11.53
CA ASP A 189 12.05 -9.56 -10.40
C ASP A 189 11.61 -10.28 -9.11
N PHE A 190 10.42 -10.87 -9.12
CA PHE A 190 9.79 -11.51 -7.96
C PHE A 190 9.41 -12.96 -8.28
N PRO A 191 9.12 -13.81 -7.27
CA PRO A 191 8.59 -15.14 -7.52
C PRO A 191 7.31 -15.09 -8.37
N ALA A 192 7.10 -16.11 -9.20
CA ALA A 192 5.96 -16.15 -10.12
C ALA A 192 4.61 -15.92 -9.40
N GLY A 193 3.79 -15.02 -9.95
CA GLY A 193 2.49 -14.66 -9.38
C GLY A 193 2.54 -13.73 -8.16
N ARG A 194 3.73 -13.29 -7.72
CA ARG A 194 3.91 -12.41 -6.55
C ARG A 194 4.13 -10.94 -6.88
N PHE A 195 3.73 -10.53 -8.08
CA PHE A 195 3.75 -9.12 -8.49
C PHE A 195 2.56 -8.83 -9.43
N ASP A 196 1.95 -7.66 -9.28
CA ASP A 196 0.91 -7.13 -10.16
C ASP A 196 1.53 -6.57 -11.45
N PRO A 197 1.39 -7.24 -12.60
CA PRO A 197 2.03 -6.80 -13.84
C PRO A 197 1.47 -5.47 -14.37
N ALA A 198 0.28 -5.05 -13.94
CA ALA A 198 -0.29 -3.74 -14.30
C ALA A 198 0.40 -2.56 -13.59
N LYS A 199 1.24 -2.80 -12.58
CA LYS A 199 1.92 -1.73 -11.84
C LYS A 199 3.10 -1.17 -12.61
N ILE A 200 3.11 0.14 -12.82
CA ILE A 200 4.25 0.86 -13.39
C ILE A 200 5.02 1.53 -12.24
N VAL A 201 6.09 0.87 -11.83
CA VAL A 201 6.97 1.35 -10.75
C VAL A 201 8.34 1.65 -11.33
N LEU A 202 8.65 2.94 -11.47
CA LEU A 202 9.94 3.45 -11.92
C LEU A 202 10.90 3.56 -10.73
N ARG A 203 12.08 2.98 -10.85
CA ARG A 203 13.20 3.04 -9.90
C ARG A 203 14.04 4.29 -10.16
N ALA A 204 13.63 5.42 -9.58
CA ALA A 204 14.33 6.70 -9.70
C ALA A 204 15.80 6.63 -9.26
N ASN A 205 16.13 5.80 -8.27
CA ASN A 205 17.51 5.62 -7.83
C ASN A 205 18.43 5.05 -8.91
N GLN A 206 17.90 4.22 -9.83
CA GLN A 206 18.65 3.68 -10.97
C GLN A 206 18.96 4.76 -12.03
N LEU A 207 18.15 5.83 -12.07
CA LEU A 207 18.42 7.02 -12.87
C LEU A 207 19.33 8.04 -12.15
N GLY A 208 19.65 7.81 -10.88
CA GLY A 208 20.41 8.76 -10.04
C GLY A 208 19.63 10.00 -9.59
N ALA A 209 18.42 10.22 -10.12
CA ALA A 209 17.50 11.27 -9.69
C ALA A 209 16.73 10.85 -8.42
N SER A 210 16.03 11.80 -7.79
CA SER A 210 14.98 11.45 -6.84
C SER A 210 13.62 11.35 -7.55
N GLY A 211 12.73 10.49 -7.07
CA GLY A 211 11.38 10.42 -7.62
C GLY A 211 10.63 11.75 -7.50
N VAL A 212 10.85 12.49 -6.40
CA VAL A 212 10.32 13.85 -6.20
C VAL A 212 10.80 14.84 -7.27
N GLU A 213 12.07 14.76 -7.71
CA GLU A 213 12.58 15.59 -8.81
C GLU A 213 11.91 15.25 -10.14
N ILE A 214 11.71 13.95 -10.40
CA ILE A 214 11.01 13.45 -11.59
C ILE A 214 9.55 13.92 -11.59
N GLU A 215 8.83 13.75 -10.49
CA GLU A 215 7.44 14.19 -10.33
C GLU A 215 7.30 15.69 -10.58
N ASN A 216 8.15 16.53 -9.95
CA ASN A 216 8.09 17.98 -10.15
C ASN A 216 8.31 18.39 -11.62
N THR A 217 9.13 17.62 -12.35
CA THR A 217 9.37 17.87 -13.78
C THR A 217 8.18 17.42 -14.63
N LEU A 218 7.61 16.25 -14.34
CA LEU A 218 6.40 15.74 -14.99
C LEU A 218 5.19 16.68 -14.79
N GLN A 219 5.02 17.22 -13.57
CA GLN A 219 3.95 18.16 -13.26
C GLN A 219 4.01 19.44 -14.10
N ARG A 220 5.22 19.92 -14.45
CA ARG A 220 5.40 21.08 -15.36
C ARG A 220 4.94 20.76 -16.79
N SER A 221 4.92 19.49 -17.16
CA SER A 221 4.37 18.98 -18.41
C SER A 221 2.92 18.50 -18.27
N ASN A 222 2.23 18.86 -17.18
CA ASN A 222 0.86 18.45 -16.84
C ASN A 222 0.65 16.92 -16.66
N ILE A 223 1.72 16.17 -16.40
CA ILE A 223 1.64 14.74 -16.09
C ILE A 223 1.67 14.57 -14.57
N ARG A 224 0.64 13.88 -14.05
CA ARG A 224 0.58 13.52 -12.63
C ARG A 224 0.94 12.06 -12.46
N VAL A 225 1.63 11.77 -11.37
CA VAL A 225 1.96 10.41 -10.93
C VAL A 225 1.11 10.10 -9.70
N GLU A 226 0.89 8.81 -9.45
CA GLU A 226 0.17 8.37 -8.25
C GLU A 226 0.99 8.65 -6.99
N MET A 227 2.30 8.43 -7.08
CA MET A 227 3.22 8.54 -5.96
C MET A 227 4.64 8.81 -6.45
N ALA A 228 5.39 9.61 -5.70
CA ALA A 228 6.84 9.69 -5.85
C ALA A 228 7.52 9.84 -4.49
N ASP A 229 8.53 9.01 -4.23
CA ASP A 229 9.42 9.15 -3.08
C ASP A 229 10.87 9.38 -3.55
N ASN A 230 11.86 9.14 -2.69
CA ASN A 230 13.25 9.34 -3.08
C ASN A 230 13.72 8.35 -4.16
N ASP A 231 13.29 7.10 -4.11
CA ASP A 231 13.82 6.02 -4.97
C ASP A 231 12.80 5.50 -5.99
N THR A 232 11.53 5.90 -5.87
CA THR A 232 10.43 5.34 -6.66
C THR A 232 9.50 6.41 -7.20
N VAL A 233 8.98 6.20 -8.42
CA VAL A 233 7.81 6.89 -8.98
C VAL A 233 6.80 5.84 -9.43
N VAL A 234 5.54 5.98 -9.03
CA VAL A 234 4.45 5.06 -9.39
C VAL A 234 3.49 5.77 -10.33
N PHE A 235 3.21 5.13 -11.46
CA PHE A 235 2.11 5.51 -12.35
C PHE A 235 0.97 4.51 -12.15
N LEU A 236 -0.25 5.02 -12.19
CA LEU A 236 -1.44 4.19 -12.12
C LEU A 236 -1.96 3.97 -13.53
N ALA A 237 -2.03 2.70 -13.93
CA ALA A 237 -2.64 2.25 -15.17
C ALA A 237 -3.85 1.39 -14.84
N THR A 238 -4.88 1.49 -15.68
CA THR A 238 -6.18 0.88 -15.48
C THR A 238 -6.74 0.38 -16.81
N LEU A 239 -7.79 -0.43 -16.74
CA LEU A 239 -8.49 -0.94 -17.93
C LEU A 239 -9.19 0.15 -18.78
N ALA A 240 -9.14 1.41 -18.34
CA ALA A 240 -9.69 2.55 -19.07
C ALA A 240 -8.64 3.26 -19.94
N ASP A 241 -7.35 2.95 -19.76
CA ASP A 241 -6.25 3.60 -20.47
C ASP A 241 -5.97 2.93 -21.81
N SER A 242 -5.85 3.75 -22.85
CA SER A 242 -5.65 3.33 -24.24
C SER A 242 -4.18 3.26 -24.64
N VAL A 243 -3.88 2.49 -25.70
CA VAL A 243 -2.52 2.41 -26.28
C VAL A 243 -1.96 3.77 -26.72
N ASP A 244 -2.83 4.69 -27.14
CA ASP A 244 -2.46 6.05 -27.54
C ASP A 244 -2.01 6.86 -26.31
N GLU A 245 -2.71 6.77 -25.18
CA GLU A 245 -2.32 7.43 -23.92
C GLU A 245 -0.98 6.89 -23.38
N PHE A 246 -0.73 5.59 -23.48
CA PHE A 246 0.60 5.02 -23.18
C PHE A 246 1.70 5.57 -24.09
N SER A 247 1.41 5.71 -25.38
CA SER A 247 2.35 6.26 -26.36
C SER A 247 2.65 7.73 -26.08
N GLU A 248 1.63 8.54 -25.79
CA GLU A 248 1.79 9.94 -25.38
C GLU A 248 2.63 10.07 -24.10
N LEU A 249 2.37 9.24 -23.10
CA LEU A 249 3.15 9.21 -21.87
C LEU A 249 4.60 8.82 -22.14
N ARG A 250 4.87 7.81 -22.98
CA ARG A 250 6.23 7.36 -23.34
C ARG A 250 7.01 8.51 -23.98
N ASP A 251 6.39 9.18 -24.94
CA ASP A 251 7.03 10.24 -25.73
C ASP A 251 7.36 11.47 -24.87
N ALA A 252 6.52 11.77 -23.87
CA ALA A 252 6.78 12.82 -22.90
C ALA A 252 7.79 12.40 -21.80
N LEU A 253 7.67 11.19 -21.27
CA LEU A 253 8.45 10.69 -20.13
C LEU A 253 9.91 10.46 -20.50
N THR A 254 10.16 9.80 -21.64
CA THR A 254 11.52 9.43 -22.07
C THR A 254 12.53 10.59 -22.08
N PRO A 255 12.26 11.73 -22.76
CA PRO A 255 13.20 12.86 -22.76
C PRO A 255 13.37 13.48 -21.37
N ILE A 256 12.31 13.49 -20.54
CA ILE A 256 12.39 13.97 -19.15
C ILE A 256 13.36 13.10 -18.35
N LEU A 257 13.18 11.78 -18.38
CA LEU A 257 14.04 10.85 -17.66
C LEU A 257 15.51 10.96 -18.11
N LYS A 258 15.76 11.08 -19.42
CA LYS A 258 17.12 11.32 -19.96
C LYS A 258 17.74 12.61 -19.43
N SER A 259 16.95 13.68 -19.35
CA SER A 259 17.46 14.99 -18.87
C SER A 259 17.82 15.00 -17.38
N LEU A 260 17.20 14.11 -16.59
CA LEU A 260 17.42 13.99 -15.14
C LEU A 260 18.43 12.91 -14.78
N GLN A 261 18.94 12.16 -15.76
CA GLN A 261 19.84 11.05 -15.51
C GLN A 261 21.17 11.52 -14.91
N LYS A 262 21.53 10.89 -13.79
CA LYS A 262 22.73 11.14 -12.99
C LYS A 262 23.38 9.80 -12.64
N THR A 263 24.43 9.83 -11.82
CA THR A 263 25.03 8.60 -11.27
C THR A 263 24.00 7.84 -10.42
N PRO A 264 23.78 6.54 -10.67
CA PRO A 264 22.87 5.72 -9.89
C PRO A 264 23.18 5.76 -8.39
N ARG A 265 22.14 5.66 -7.57
CA ARG A 265 22.25 5.67 -6.10
C ARG A 265 21.93 4.30 -5.53
N ALA A 266 22.59 3.96 -4.43
CA ALA A 266 22.22 2.79 -3.64
C ALA A 266 20.77 2.92 -3.17
N THR A 267 20.06 1.79 -3.18
CA THR A 267 18.71 1.67 -2.64
C THR A 267 18.71 1.97 -1.14
N ALA A 268 17.82 2.85 -0.69
CA ALA A 268 17.64 3.14 0.73
C ALA A 268 16.38 2.46 1.26
N THR A 269 16.48 1.80 2.41
CA THR A 269 15.31 1.26 3.09
C THR A 269 14.51 2.39 3.74
N SER A 270 13.21 2.46 3.45
CA SER A 270 12.32 3.43 4.11
C SER A 270 12.28 3.19 5.62
N LEU A 271 12.20 4.27 6.41
CA LEU A 271 12.05 4.19 7.86
C LEU A 271 10.91 3.26 8.27
N SER A 272 9.80 3.30 7.53
CA SER A 272 8.59 2.50 7.71
C SER A 272 8.84 0.99 7.81
N TRP A 273 9.94 0.50 7.25
CA TRP A 273 10.30 -0.93 7.25
C TRP A 273 11.41 -1.30 8.22
N SER A 274 11.98 -0.31 8.91
CA SER A 274 13.11 -0.50 9.85
C SER A 274 12.72 -0.32 11.31
N VAL A 275 11.50 0.13 11.58
CA VAL A 275 11.01 0.39 12.93
C VAL A 275 10.39 -0.88 13.49
N VAL A 276 10.83 -1.28 14.68
CA VAL A 276 10.15 -2.27 15.51
C VAL A 276 9.30 -1.50 16.53
N PRO A 277 7.95 -1.60 16.46
CA PRO A 277 7.07 -0.90 17.38
C PRO A 277 7.29 -1.31 18.83
N GLN A 278 7.23 -0.34 19.74
CA GLN A 278 7.22 -0.59 21.18
C GLN A 278 5.91 -0.07 21.75
N VAL A 279 5.01 -0.98 22.16
CA VAL A 279 3.69 -0.62 22.68
C VAL A 279 3.82 -0.23 24.15
N GLY A 280 3.37 0.98 24.50
CA GLY A 280 3.30 1.44 25.88
C GLY A 280 1.92 1.20 26.50
N ILE A 281 0.86 1.60 25.78
CA ILE A 281 -0.54 1.36 26.11
C ILE A 281 -1.31 1.00 24.84
N SER A 282 -2.55 0.52 24.99
CA SER A 282 -3.35 0.19 23.81
C SER A 282 -3.65 1.43 22.95
N MET A 283 -3.79 1.23 21.64
CA MET A 283 -4.14 2.32 20.71
C MET A 283 -5.46 3.01 21.09
N ARG A 284 -6.40 2.25 21.67
CA ARG A 284 -7.67 2.79 22.15
C ARG A 284 -7.47 3.70 23.37
N GLU A 285 -6.68 3.26 24.36
CA GLU A 285 -6.36 4.09 25.53
C GLU A 285 -5.65 5.38 25.11
N ALA A 286 -4.63 5.29 24.25
CA ALA A 286 -3.92 6.47 23.76
C ALA A 286 -4.83 7.44 23.00
N TYR A 287 -5.79 6.94 22.22
CA TYR A 287 -6.75 7.76 21.49
C TYR A 287 -7.66 8.57 22.42
N PHE A 288 -8.06 8.01 23.57
CA PHE A 288 -8.95 8.67 24.54
C PHE A 288 -8.23 9.33 25.71
N ALA A 289 -6.91 9.24 25.78
CA ALA A 289 -6.13 9.81 26.87
C ALA A 289 -6.06 11.35 26.80
N ASP A 290 -5.82 11.98 27.95
CA ASP A 290 -5.39 13.38 27.97
C ASP A 290 -4.01 13.52 27.31
N THR A 291 -3.85 14.54 26.48
CA THR A 291 -2.63 14.74 25.69
C THR A 291 -1.96 16.10 25.94
N GLN A 292 -0.68 16.18 25.65
CA GLN A 292 0.11 17.41 25.66
C GLN A 292 1.06 17.46 24.46
N MET A 293 1.34 18.68 23.97
CA MET A 293 2.42 18.91 23.02
C MET A 293 3.73 19.09 23.76
N ILE A 294 4.78 18.40 23.34
CA ILE A 294 6.13 18.53 23.90
C ILE A 294 7.15 18.76 22.79
N ALA A 295 8.27 19.41 23.11
CA ALA A 295 9.35 19.62 22.15
C ALA A 295 10.00 18.29 21.72
N ALA A 296 10.48 18.23 20.48
CA ALA A 296 11.14 17.05 19.91
C ALA A 296 12.26 16.47 20.79
N ASN A 297 13.06 17.34 21.42
CA ASN A 297 14.14 16.95 22.33
C ASN A 297 13.70 16.23 23.61
N SER A 298 12.39 16.28 23.92
CA SER A 298 11.78 15.66 25.10
C SER A 298 10.84 14.51 24.72
N ALA A 299 10.74 14.18 23.42
CA ALA A 299 9.78 13.22 22.88
C ALA A 299 10.20 11.77 23.08
N VAL A 300 11.50 11.50 23.10
CA VAL A 300 12.02 10.13 23.22
C VAL A 300 11.58 9.49 24.54
N GLY A 301 11.06 8.27 24.46
CA GLY A 301 10.51 7.51 25.59
C GLY A 301 9.07 7.87 25.96
N ARG A 302 8.44 8.84 25.29
CA ARG A 302 7.04 9.22 25.52
C ARG A 302 6.10 8.39 24.64
N ILE A 303 4.88 8.18 25.14
CA ILE A 303 3.82 7.49 24.40
C ILE A 303 3.18 8.47 23.42
N SER A 304 3.26 8.17 22.13
CA SER A 304 2.61 8.96 21.09
C SER A 304 1.10 8.90 21.23
N ALA A 305 0.44 10.05 21.11
CA ALA A 305 -1.00 10.13 20.90
C ALA A 305 -1.36 10.33 19.42
N ASP A 306 -0.36 10.42 18.55
CA ASP A 306 -0.52 10.58 17.11
C ASP A 306 -0.21 9.27 16.38
N LEU A 307 -0.90 9.08 15.26
CA LEU A 307 -0.40 8.25 14.15
C LEU A 307 0.61 9.11 13.39
N ILE A 308 1.78 8.58 13.06
CA ILE A 308 2.79 9.30 12.26
C ILE A 308 3.26 8.40 11.13
N ALA A 309 3.17 8.90 9.91
CA ALA A 309 3.58 8.16 8.70
C ALA A 309 4.36 9.05 7.74
N PRO A 310 5.58 8.66 7.31
CA PRO A 310 6.19 9.21 6.11
C PRO A 310 5.31 8.91 4.90
N TYR A 311 5.06 9.93 4.09
CA TYR A 311 4.27 9.83 2.87
C TYR A 311 5.08 10.34 1.68
N PRO A 312 5.34 9.47 0.67
CA PRO A 312 4.92 8.07 0.58
C PRO A 312 5.82 7.06 1.34
N PRO A 313 5.41 5.78 1.51
CA PRO A 313 4.15 5.15 1.06
C PRO A 313 2.95 5.39 1.99
N GLY A 314 3.12 6.16 3.08
CA GLY A 314 2.05 6.37 4.06
C GLY A 314 1.88 5.24 5.07
N VAL A 315 2.87 4.35 5.17
CA VAL A 315 2.94 3.32 6.23
C VAL A 315 3.35 3.99 7.53
N ALA A 316 2.57 3.76 8.59
CA ALA A 316 2.84 4.36 9.88
C ALA A 316 4.15 3.84 10.48
N VAL A 317 5.00 4.77 10.93
CA VAL A 317 6.18 4.44 11.75
C VAL A 317 5.85 4.51 13.24
N VAL A 318 4.73 5.16 13.58
CA VAL A 318 4.18 5.26 14.93
C VAL A 318 2.68 5.16 14.85
N ALA A 319 2.09 4.27 15.62
CA ALA A 319 0.68 4.28 15.94
C ALA A 319 0.42 4.90 17.33
N PRO A 320 -0.79 5.44 17.61
CA PRO A 320 -1.12 5.90 18.95
C PRO A 320 -0.93 4.77 19.97
N GLY A 321 -0.35 5.09 21.12
CA GLY A 321 -0.03 4.12 22.18
C GLY A 321 1.38 3.53 22.10
N GLU A 322 2.08 3.75 21.00
CA GLU A 322 3.48 3.34 20.84
C GLU A 322 4.44 4.38 21.41
N ILE A 323 5.61 3.91 21.87
CA ILE A 323 6.68 4.71 22.43
C ILE A 323 7.49 5.33 21.30
N LEU A 324 7.68 6.64 21.35
CA LEU A 324 8.59 7.37 20.49
C LEU A 324 10.04 7.01 20.84
N THR A 325 10.64 6.08 20.11
CA THR A 325 12.05 5.70 20.31
C THR A 325 12.99 6.72 19.67
N GLN A 326 14.27 6.69 20.06
CA GLN A 326 15.30 7.54 19.46
C GLN A 326 15.38 7.32 17.93
N HIS A 327 15.36 6.04 17.50
CA HIS A 327 15.39 5.66 16.08
C HIS A 327 14.22 6.28 15.29
N ILE A 328 13.02 6.28 15.88
CA ILE A 328 11.83 6.87 15.27
C ILE A 328 11.97 8.39 15.13
N VAL A 329 12.34 9.10 16.21
CA VAL A 329 12.42 10.56 16.22
C VAL A 329 13.51 11.06 15.26
N ASP A 330 14.69 10.44 15.28
CA ASP A 330 15.81 10.80 14.40
C ASP A 330 15.51 10.43 12.94
N GLY A 331 14.92 9.26 12.71
CA GLY A 331 14.50 8.81 11.40
C GLY A 331 13.48 9.76 10.78
N LEU A 332 12.44 10.13 11.52
CA LEU A 332 11.41 11.08 11.07
C LEU A 332 12.00 12.44 10.72
N ALA A 333 12.91 12.96 11.56
CA ALA A 333 13.61 14.22 11.28
C ALA A 333 14.45 14.13 9.99
N THR A 334 15.17 13.03 9.80
CA THR A 334 15.98 12.78 8.58
C THR A 334 15.10 12.68 7.34
N THR A 335 14.02 11.92 7.42
CA THR A 335 13.04 11.77 6.33
C THR A 335 12.40 13.10 5.96
N LYS A 336 12.03 13.92 6.95
CA LYS A 336 11.50 15.28 6.73
C LYS A 336 12.53 16.20 6.08
N ALA A 337 13.78 16.16 6.52
CA ALA A 337 14.86 16.97 5.95
C ALA A 337 15.15 16.60 4.48
N ALA A 338 14.91 15.34 4.09
CA ALA A 338 14.97 14.88 2.71
C ALA A 338 13.77 15.33 1.84
N GLY A 339 12.82 16.09 2.40
CA GLY A 339 11.67 16.63 1.68
C GLY A 339 10.44 15.71 1.66
N VAL A 340 10.48 14.56 2.33
CA VAL A 340 9.33 13.66 2.43
C VAL A 340 8.26 14.26 3.33
N ARG A 341 7.00 14.17 2.90
CA ARG A 341 5.86 14.65 3.68
C ARG A 341 5.66 13.75 4.90
N ILE A 342 5.43 14.33 6.06
CA ILE A 342 5.01 13.59 7.26
C ILE A 342 3.51 13.80 7.42
N ALA A 343 2.74 12.71 7.35
CA ALA A 343 1.30 12.69 7.50
C ALA A 343 0.89 12.35 8.93
N TYR A 344 -0.31 12.80 9.30
CA TYR A 344 -1.04 12.47 10.53
C TYR A 344 -0.44 12.94 11.86
N ALA A 345 0.83 13.38 11.89
CA ALA A 345 1.39 14.11 13.01
C ALA A 345 0.63 15.42 13.24
N THR A 346 0.28 15.73 14.50
CA THR A 346 -0.37 16.98 14.89
C THR A 346 0.48 18.20 14.52
N ASP A 347 1.81 18.09 14.65
CA ASP A 347 2.78 19.05 14.13
C ASP A 347 3.60 18.41 12.99
N PRO A 348 3.28 18.70 11.71
CA PRO A 348 3.96 18.10 10.56
C PRO A 348 5.37 18.67 10.31
N THR A 349 5.81 19.65 11.10
CA THR A 349 7.21 20.12 11.09
C THR A 349 8.11 19.27 11.98
N LEU A 350 7.52 18.43 12.84
CA LEU A 350 8.21 17.63 13.85
C LEU A 350 8.98 18.45 14.90
N ALA A 351 8.67 19.74 15.05
CA ALA A 351 9.25 20.56 16.13
C ALA A 351 8.68 20.15 17.50
N THR A 352 7.42 19.72 17.52
CA THR A 352 6.72 19.19 18.68
C THR A 352 5.99 17.88 18.38
N TYR A 353 5.71 17.09 19.41
CA TYR A 353 5.00 15.81 19.33
C TYR A 353 3.82 15.81 20.29
N ARG A 354 2.66 15.30 19.84
CA ARG A 354 1.51 15.08 20.71
C ARG A 354 1.67 13.74 21.43
N VAL A 355 1.77 13.80 22.75
CA VAL A 355 1.99 12.62 23.60
C VAL A 355 0.93 12.51 24.68
N VAL A 356 0.76 11.30 25.20
CA VAL A 356 -0.09 11.03 26.36
C VAL A 356 0.47 11.74 27.60
N LYS A 357 -0.40 12.39 28.39
CA LYS A 357 -0.02 12.94 29.70
C LYS A 357 0.30 11.78 30.65
N GLY A 358 1.49 11.85 31.24
CA GLY A 358 1.94 10.90 32.26
C GLY A 358 1.35 11.19 33.63
#